data_AF-A0A517YXI1-F1
#
_entry.id   AF-A0A517YXI1-F1
#
_cell.length_a   1.000
_cell.length_b   1.000
_cell.length_c   1.000
_cell.angle_alpha   90.00
_cell.angle_beta   90.00
_cell.angle_gamma   90.00
#
_symmetry.space_group_name_H-M   'P 1'
#
loop_
_entity.id
_entity.type
_entity.pdbx_description
1 polymer ?
#
loop_
_entity_poly.entity_id
_entity_poly.type
_entity_poly.pdbx_seq_one_letter_code
_entity_poly.pdbx_strand_id
1 'polypeptide(L)'
;MLLVLNILLIIFIIGMVYMWAVQGFFSALIHLSVTIVAGTLAFAMWEPVSGLLMAWKPAIAMSVGLLVPFGVLLLVLRMVMDKLIKKNMQFQQMISGIGGGACGLVSGVLTAGILVMGLGLLPTGYTTLGYQAWTATSGGKVVEDDAKLWVGVDEYAYNVFSFLSRGSFAPTLNRGVNLSTARPELPKMIVINRQSADERASLVARPQEVRVGKVYERPADNTGLSTAVELAIGESLNATGHRLVVVDTKWTQERSGGAYDGDDTFRVSASQVRLITSKGLYGPKAFSKAQGDQRIMTKFARRTDQAWGSDAEDTIAWVFVVPTNEAVKFMQVRNLRFELPKQNAWEEDVDVVAEAVGVLSEADAKAAADAAAEESSNEVGDREGTRSNASGNWVEVTNKLPRSVSKNFARNLSVQGSAITSGYAEVDQKGSVSSRTKIDTFYVPSHQAMIRIEMTPDRANSFFGQAMASASALGMVGVKDDKGSTMPAVGFVLQRGSHVTIAAKRIRSAKELPVNQMEEGDKLYVYFKVNRDRTIKELIVGGSSQDMNVVIPASGK
;
A
#
# COMPACT_ATOMS: atom_id res chain seq x y z
N MET A 1 17.96 11.42 -14.11
CA MET A 1 18.98 10.61 -13.39
C MET A 1 18.69 9.12 -13.45
N LEU A 2 17.45 8.65 -13.24
CA LEU A 2 17.07 7.23 -13.37
C LEU A 2 17.52 6.59 -14.71
N LEU A 3 17.35 7.34 -15.80
CA LEU A 3 17.80 6.94 -17.14
C LEU A 3 19.31 6.63 -17.18
N VAL A 4 20.13 7.35 -16.40
CA VAL A 4 21.58 7.12 -16.33
C VAL A 4 21.88 5.79 -15.64
N LEU A 5 21.25 5.50 -14.50
CA LEU A 5 21.45 4.21 -13.83
C LEU A 5 21.02 3.04 -14.73
N ASN A 6 19.85 3.13 -15.37
CA ASN A 6 19.38 2.09 -16.30
C ASN A 6 20.36 1.86 -17.45
N ILE A 7 20.87 2.93 -18.07
CA ILE A 7 21.85 2.82 -19.15
C ILE A 7 23.15 2.18 -18.64
N LEU A 8 23.66 2.60 -17.48
CA LEU A 8 24.87 2.00 -16.89
C LEU A 8 24.70 0.51 -16.61
N LEU A 9 23.56 0.10 -16.07
CA LEU A 9 23.26 -1.30 -15.80
C LEU A 9 23.19 -2.10 -17.11
N ILE A 10 22.54 -1.57 -18.15
CA ILE A 10 22.45 -2.24 -19.45
C ILE A 10 23.82 -2.38 -20.11
N ILE A 11 24.63 -1.31 -20.11
CA ILE A 11 25.99 -1.36 -20.64
C ILE A 11 26.83 -2.38 -19.88
N PHE A 12 26.73 -2.41 -18.54
CA PHE A 12 27.44 -3.40 -17.72
C PHE A 12 27.02 -4.83 -18.07
N ILE A 13 25.71 -5.10 -18.19
CA ILE A 13 25.18 -6.42 -18.54
C ILE A 13 25.63 -6.84 -19.95
N ILE A 14 25.51 -5.95 -20.95
CA ILE A 14 25.97 -6.23 -22.33
C ILE A 14 27.47 -6.48 -22.35
N GLY A 15 28.25 -5.71 -21.59
CA GLY A 15 29.69 -5.91 -21.43
C GLY A 15 30.02 -7.30 -20.88
N MET A 16 29.28 -7.75 -19.85
CA MET A 16 29.41 -9.11 -19.30
C MET A 16 29.05 -10.18 -20.33
N VAL A 17 27.94 -10.02 -21.06
CA VAL A 17 27.53 -10.96 -22.12
C VAL A 17 28.61 -11.07 -23.19
N TYR A 18 29.11 -9.94 -23.68
CA TYR A 18 30.13 -9.90 -24.72
C TYR A 18 31.44 -10.53 -24.25
N MET A 19 31.95 -10.13 -23.08
CA MET A 19 33.20 -10.63 -22.54
C MET A 19 33.18 -12.16 -22.36
N TRP A 20 32.08 -12.70 -21.84
CA TRP A 20 31.96 -14.14 -21.60
C TRP A 20 31.65 -14.95 -22.87
N ALA A 21 30.98 -14.35 -23.86
CA ALA A 21 30.82 -14.95 -25.18
C ALA A 21 32.19 -15.17 -25.88
N VAL A 22 33.13 -14.23 -25.71
CA VAL A 22 34.49 -14.33 -26.28
C VAL A 22 35.36 -15.32 -25.52
N GLN A 23 35.28 -15.37 -24.18
CA GLN A 23 36.06 -16.33 -23.38
C GLN A 23 35.61 -17.79 -23.52
N GLY A 24 34.35 -18.00 -23.93
CA GLY A 24 33.77 -19.30 -24.17
C GLY A 24 33.00 -19.89 -22.99
N PHE A 25 32.12 -20.84 -23.32
CA PHE A 25 31.07 -21.33 -22.43
C PHE A 25 31.58 -21.87 -21.09
N PHE A 26 32.59 -22.73 -21.08
CA PHE A 26 33.05 -23.37 -19.83
C PHE A 26 33.65 -22.36 -18.84
N SER A 27 34.44 -21.40 -19.31
CA SER A 27 34.98 -20.33 -18.45
C SER A 27 33.87 -19.47 -17.86
N ALA A 28 32.85 -19.16 -18.67
CA ALA A 28 31.67 -18.41 -18.24
C ALA A 28 30.79 -19.18 -17.24
N LEU A 29 30.62 -20.50 -17.42
CA LEU A 29 29.89 -21.36 -16.50
C LEU A 29 30.59 -21.44 -15.13
N ILE A 30 31.92 -21.55 -15.12
CA ILE A 30 32.72 -21.49 -13.90
C ILE A 30 32.52 -20.13 -13.23
N HIS A 31 32.60 -19.03 -13.98
CA HIS A 31 32.38 -17.70 -13.43
C HIS A 31 30.98 -17.55 -12.82
N LEU A 32 29.93 -17.96 -13.53
CA LEU A 32 28.56 -17.95 -13.02
C LEU A 32 28.44 -18.74 -11.71
N SER A 33 29.03 -19.95 -11.67
CA SER A 33 29.04 -20.78 -10.47
C SER A 33 29.73 -20.09 -9.30
N VAL A 34 30.90 -19.48 -9.55
CA VAL A 34 31.62 -18.69 -8.55
C VAL A 34 30.80 -17.48 -8.09
N THR A 35 30.14 -16.76 -9.00
CA THR A 35 29.29 -15.61 -8.66
C THR A 35 28.12 -16.01 -7.75
N ILE A 36 27.50 -17.16 -8.00
CA ILE A 36 26.44 -17.71 -7.15
C ILE A 36 26.97 -18.06 -5.76
N VAL A 37 28.12 -18.75 -5.67
CA VAL A 37 28.72 -19.13 -4.37
C VAL A 37 29.18 -17.89 -3.60
N ALA A 38 29.86 -16.96 -4.26
CA ALA A 38 30.33 -15.71 -3.67
C ALA A 38 29.17 -14.84 -3.17
N GLY A 39 28.10 -14.69 -3.97
CA GLY A 39 26.91 -13.94 -3.55
C GLY A 39 26.21 -14.56 -2.34
N THR A 40 26.08 -15.89 -2.32
CA THR A 40 25.50 -16.62 -1.18
C THR A 40 26.30 -16.40 0.09
N LEU A 41 27.63 -16.54 0.02
CA LEU A 41 28.51 -16.32 1.16
C LEU A 41 28.53 -14.84 1.59
N ALA A 42 28.46 -13.90 0.64
CA ALA A 42 28.37 -12.48 0.94
C ALA A 42 27.12 -12.14 1.74
N PHE A 43 25.94 -12.67 1.36
CA PHE A 43 24.71 -12.49 2.15
C PHE A 43 24.80 -13.14 3.54
N ALA A 44 25.48 -14.29 3.66
CA ALA A 44 25.69 -14.92 4.97
C ALA A 44 26.62 -14.09 5.87
N MET A 45 27.64 -13.44 5.30
CA MET A 45 28.59 -12.59 6.03
C MET A 45 28.13 -11.15 6.22
N TRP A 46 27.07 -10.73 5.53
CA TRP A 46 26.65 -9.34 5.44
C TRP A 46 26.39 -8.69 6.79
N GLU A 47 25.52 -9.26 7.62
CA GLU A 47 25.17 -8.66 8.92
C GLU A 47 26.38 -8.68 9.90
N PRO A 48 27.14 -9.78 10.07
CA PRO A 48 28.33 -9.78 10.93
C PRO A 48 29.39 -8.74 10.51
N VAL A 49 29.70 -8.66 9.21
CA VAL A 49 30.69 -7.69 8.70
C VAL A 49 30.17 -6.27 8.86
N SER A 50 28.88 -6.03 8.61
CA SER A 50 28.26 -4.71 8.83
C SER A 50 28.33 -4.32 10.31
N GLY A 51 28.06 -5.25 11.23
CA GLY A 51 28.16 -5.01 12.68
C GLY A 51 29.58 -4.61 13.12
N LEU A 52 30.61 -5.24 12.57
CA LEU A 52 32.02 -4.84 12.81
C LEU A 52 32.31 -3.44 12.26
N LEU A 53 31.82 -3.13 11.06
CA LEU A 53 32.02 -1.82 10.42
C LEU A 53 31.22 -0.70 11.09
N MET A 54 30.10 -1.00 11.74
CA MET A 54 29.28 -0.01 12.47
C MET A 54 30.05 0.66 13.61
N ALA A 55 31.03 -0.02 14.22
CA ALA A 55 31.87 0.60 15.25
C ALA A 55 32.79 1.72 14.67
N TRP A 56 33.09 1.68 13.37
CA TRP A 56 34.02 2.62 12.73
C TRP A 56 33.33 3.66 11.86
N LYS A 57 32.45 3.22 10.95
CA LYS A 57 31.74 4.06 9.98
C LYS A 57 30.29 3.57 9.79
N PRO A 58 29.38 3.87 10.74
CA PRO A 58 27.99 3.41 10.69
C PRO A 58 27.30 3.72 9.37
N ALA A 59 27.50 4.94 8.85
CA ALA A 59 26.89 5.43 7.63
C ALA A 59 27.02 4.45 6.45
N ILE A 60 28.20 3.88 6.20
CA ILE A 60 28.44 3.01 5.03
C ILE A 60 28.50 1.53 5.39
N ALA A 61 28.36 1.18 6.67
CA ALA A 61 28.63 -0.17 7.18
C ALA A 61 27.76 -1.23 6.49
N MET A 62 26.46 -0.96 6.30
CA MET A 62 25.55 -1.90 5.65
C MET A 62 25.88 -2.14 4.17
N SER A 63 26.29 -1.09 3.45
CA SER A 63 26.67 -1.18 2.03
C SER A 63 27.99 -1.93 1.86
N VAL A 64 29.02 -1.48 2.56
CA VAL A 64 30.37 -2.06 2.52
C VAL A 64 30.36 -3.48 3.03
N GLY A 65 29.56 -3.77 4.07
CA GLY A 65 29.42 -5.10 4.64
C GLY A 65 28.81 -6.12 3.68
N LEU A 66 28.11 -5.70 2.62
CA LEU A 66 27.64 -6.60 1.56
C LEU A 66 28.63 -6.65 0.39
N LEU A 67 29.04 -5.46 -0.11
CA LEU A 67 29.80 -5.35 -1.35
C LEU A 67 31.25 -5.85 -1.23
N VAL A 68 31.91 -5.58 -0.10
CA VAL A 68 33.31 -6.00 0.09
C VAL A 68 33.43 -7.51 0.20
N PRO A 69 32.65 -8.22 1.04
CA PRO A 69 32.69 -9.68 1.05
C PRO A 69 32.40 -10.29 -0.32
N PHE A 70 31.39 -9.77 -1.04
CA PHE A 70 31.08 -10.24 -2.37
C PHE A 70 32.27 -10.11 -3.34
N GLY A 71 32.86 -8.90 -3.44
CA GLY A 71 33.99 -8.65 -4.35
C GLY A 71 35.23 -9.48 -4.00
N VAL A 72 35.58 -9.56 -2.71
CA VAL A 72 36.74 -10.33 -2.24
C VAL A 72 36.53 -11.83 -2.49
N LEU A 73 35.37 -12.38 -2.13
CA LEU A 73 35.07 -13.80 -2.33
C LEU A 73 35.02 -14.16 -3.81
N LEU A 74 34.40 -13.32 -4.65
CA LEU A 74 34.36 -13.52 -6.10
C LEU A 74 35.78 -13.58 -6.68
N LEU A 75 36.66 -12.65 -6.30
CA LEU A 75 38.04 -12.59 -6.77
C LEU A 75 38.86 -13.80 -6.29
N VAL A 76 38.79 -14.13 -5.00
CA VAL A 76 39.54 -15.26 -4.42
C VAL A 76 39.08 -16.58 -5.01
N LEU A 77 37.77 -16.84 -5.04
CA LEU A 77 37.23 -18.07 -5.61
C LEU A 77 37.55 -18.16 -7.10
N ARG A 78 37.53 -17.05 -7.83
CA ARG A 78 37.91 -17.07 -9.24
C ARG A 78 39.38 -17.45 -9.43
N MET A 79 40.29 -16.84 -8.68
CA MET A 79 41.72 -17.19 -8.73
C MET A 79 41.98 -18.65 -8.35
N VAL A 80 41.23 -19.18 -7.38
CA VAL A 80 41.30 -20.60 -7.00
C VAL A 80 40.84 -21.49 -8.16
N MET A 81 39.70 -21.19 -8.77
CA MET A 81 39.19 -21.97 -9.90
C MET A 81 40.13 -21.93 -11.11
N ASP A 82 40.71 -20.77 -11.42
CA ASP A 82 41.68 -20.63 -12.52
C ASP A 82 42.96 -21.46 -12.27
N LYS A 83 43.36 -21.66 -11.01
CA LYS A 83 44.50 -22.53 -10.65
C LYS A 83 44.14 -24.02 -10.66
N LEU A 84 42.94 -24.37 -10.20
CA LEU A 84 42.49 -25.76 -10.14
C LEU A 84 42.18 -26.31 -11.54
N ILE A 85 41.60 -25.49 -12.40
CA ILE A 85 41.19 -25.85 -13.75
C ILE A 85 42.26 -25.43 -14.74
N LYS A 86 43.27 -26.29 -14.93
CA LYS A 86 44.44 -26.01 -15.78
C LYS A 86 44.10 -25.90 -17.27
N LYS A 87 42.99 -26.50 -17.73
CA LYS A 87 42.60 -26.53 -19.14
C LYS A 87 41.11 -26.27 -19.31
N ASN A 88 40.77 -25.49 -20.32
CA ASN A 88 39.41 -25.15 -20.70
C ASN A 88 38.83 -26.21 -21.65
N MET A 89 37.56 -26.60 -21.46
CA MET A 89 36.86 -27.46 -22.41
C MET A 89 36.55 -26.67 -23.68
N GLN A 90 37.01 -27.18 -24.84
CA GLN A 90 36.76 -26.55 -26.13
C GLN A 90 35.45 -27.08 -26.72
N PHE A 91 34.50 -26.18 -26.91
CA PHE A 91 33.26 -26.46 -27.64
C PHE A 91 33.32 -25.84 -29.04
N GLN A 92 32.45 -26.29 -29.94
CA GLN A 92 32.24 -25.62 -31.23
C GLN A 92 31.95 -24.13 -30.98
N GLN A 93 32.55 -23.25 -31.79
CA GLN A 93 32.56 -21.80 -31.57
C GLN A 93 31.17 -21.21 -31.32
N MET A 94 30.15 -21.67 -32.06
CA MET A 94 28.76 -21.21 -31.89
C MET A 94 28.20 -21.57 -30.51
N ILE A 95 28.38 -22.82 -30.06
CA ILE A 95 27.93 -23.28 -28.74
C ILE A 95 28.70 -22.52 -27.65
N SER A 96 30.01 -22.36 -27.84
CA SER A 96 30.88 -21.65 -26.90
C SER A 96 30.46 -20.18 -26.72
N GLY A 97 30.17 -19.50 -27.83
CA GLY A 97 29.75 -18.09 -27.83
C GLY A 97 28.37 -17.87 -27.23
N ILE A 98 27.38 -18.68 -27.62
CA ILE A 98 26.01 -18.57 -27.10
C ILE A 98 25.96 -18.96 -25.62
N GLY A 99 26.56 -20.09 -25.25
CA GLY A 99 26.62 -20.54 -23.86
C GLY A 99 27.39 -19.55 -22.99
N GLY A 100 28.52 -19.04 -23.50
CA GLY A 100 29.30 -18.00 -22.84
C GLY A 100 28.49 -16.73 -22.61
N GLY A 101 27.79 -16.25 -23.63
CA GLY A 101 26.92 -15.08 -23.54
C GLY A 101 25.76 -15.27 -22.57
N ALA A 102 25.10 -16.43 -22.56
CA ALA A 102 24.01 -16.73 -21.64
C ALA A 102 24.48 -16.79 -20.17
N CYS A 103 25.60 -17.46 -19.89
CA CYS A 103 26.21 -17.45 -18.56
C CYS A 103 26.67 -16.04 -18.16
N GLY A 104 27.20 -15.26 -19.11
CA GLY A 104 27.56 -13.86 -18.93
C GLY A 104 26.36 -12.97 -18.58
N LEU A 105 25.21 -13.19 -19.22
CA LEU A 105 23.97 -12.47 -18.93
C LEU A 105 23.53 -12.72 -17.49
N VAL A 106 23.43 -13.98 -17.08
CA VAL A 106 22.97 -14.34 -15.73
C VAL A 106 23.95 -13.82 -14.68
N SER A 107 25.25 -14.05 -14.85
CA SER A 107 26.25 -13.56 -13.90
C SER A 107 26.30 -12.02 -13.84
N GLY A 108 26.10 -11.34 -14.98
CA GLY A 108 25.98 -9.89 -15.05
C GLY A 108 24.77 -9.36 -14.30
N VAL A 109 23.59 -9.95 -14.49
CA VAL A 109 22.36 -9.59 -13.76
C VAL A 109 22.53 -9.79 -12.25
N LEU A 110 23.08 -10.93 -11.82
CA LEU A 110 23.31 -11.21 -10.39
C LEU A 110 24.29 -10.22 -9.76
N THR A 111 25.40 -9.93 -10.45
CA THR A 111 26.42 -8.99 -9.99
C THR A 111 25.87 -7.57 -9.91
N ALA A 112 25.15 -7.13 -10.95
CA ALA A 112 24.49 -5.83 -10.98
C ALA A 112 23.42 -5.70 -9.88
N GLY A 113 22.65 -6.76 -9.62
CA GLY A 113 21.64 -6.78 -8.56
C GLY A 113 22.24 -6.63 -7.17
N ILE A 114 23.31 -7.37 -6.86
CA ILE A 114 24.05 -7.20 -5.59
C ILE A 114 24.62 -5.79 -5.48
N LEU A 115 25.15 -5.24 -6.58
CA LEU A 115 25.68 -3.88 -6.61
C LEU A 115 24.58 -2.85 -6.31
N VAL A 116 23.43 -2.94 -6.99
CA VAL A 116 22.29 -2.03 -6.76
C VAL A 116 21.77 -2.14 -5.34
N MET A 117 21.62 -3.36 -4.80
CA MET A 117 21.22 -3.56 -3.39
C MET A 117 22.24 -2.93 -2.43
N GLY A 118 23.54 -3.18 -2.65
CA GLY A 118 24.62 -2.61 -1.84
C GLY A 118 24.66 -1.08 -1.90
N LEU A 119 24.52 -0.48 -3.09
CA LEU A 119 24.45 0.98 -3.24
C LEU A 119 23.17 1.56 -2.64
N GLY A 120 22.06 0.83 -2.70
CA GLY A 120 20.81 1.24 -2.08
C GLY A 120 20.87 1.27 -0.55
N LEU A 121 21.79 0.53 0.06
CA LEU A 121 22.04 0.55 1.51
C LEU A 121 22.88 1.75 1.96
N LEU A 122 23.39 2.57 1.04
CA LEU A 122 24.04 3.82 1.41
C LEU A 122 23.00 4.84 1.90
N PRO A 123 23.37 5.70 2.86
CA PRO A 123 22.52 6.77 3.37
C PRO A 123 22.56 7.95 2.41
N THR A 124 22.31 7.67 1.14
CA THR A 124 22.01 8.68 0.12
C THR A 124 20.58 9.16 0.35
N GLY A 125 20.25 10.36 -0.12
CA GLY A 125 18.88 10.90 0.02
C GLY A 125 17.82 10.02 -0.66
N TYR A 126 16.61 10.56 -0.84
CA TYR A 126 15.45 9.80 -1.32
C TYR A 126 15.64 9.03 -2.62
N THR A 127 16.60 9.40 -3.47
CA THR A 127 16.86 8.65 -4.71
C THR A 127 18.36 8.38 -4.84
N THR A 128 18.72 7.14 -5.14
CA THR A 128 20.10 6.81 -5.55
C THR A 128 20.14 6.82 -7.06
N LEU A 129 20.78 7.84 -7.64
CA LEU A 129 20.84 8.03 -9.10
C LEU A 129 19.43 8.06 -9.74
N GLY A 130 18.42 8.56 -9.02
CA GLY A 130 17.03 8.62 -9.47
C GLY A 130 16.22 7.33 -9.31
N TYR A 131 16.78 6.27 -8.73
CA TYR A 131 16.07 5.02 -8.48
C TYR A 131 15.34 5.02 -7.13
N GLN A 132 14.02 4.86 -7.20
CA GLN A 132 13.09 4.80 -6.06
C GLN A 132 11.83 4.02 -6.45
N ALA A 133 11.92 2.69 -6.58
CA ALA A 133 10.80 1.87 -7.06
C ALA A 133 9.62 1.73 -6.07
N TRP A 134 9.78 2.13 -4.81
CA TRP A 134 8.74 2.04 -3.79
C TRP A 134 8.70 3.28 -2.92
N THR A 135 7.50 3.69 -2.53
CA THR A 135 7.26 4.79 -1.60
C THR A 135 6.32 4.38 -0.47
N ALA A 136 6.62 4.85 0.74
CA ALA A 136 5.70 4.76 1.86
C ALA A 136 4.68 5.90 1.74
N THR A 137 3.40 5.54 1.62
CA THR A 137 2.27 6.46 1.67
C THR A 137 1.79 6.65 3.11
N SER A 138 0.75 7.46 3.30
CA SER A 138 0.01 7.57 4.57
C SER A 138 -0.40 6.19 5.10
N GLY A 139 -0.37 6.01 6.42
CA GLY A 139 -0.77 4.76 7.09
C GLY A 139 0.24 3.61 7.03
N GLY A 140 1.49 3.91 6.67
CA GLY A 140 2.58 2.93 6.56
C GLY A 140 2.41 1.95 5.40
N LYS A 141 1.46 2.19 4.50
CA LYS A 141 1.28 1.41 3.27
C LYS A 141 2.43 1.71 2.31
N VAL A 142 2.91 0.68 1.64
CA VAL A 142 3.97 0.81 0.64
C VAL A 142 3.32 0.66 -0.73
N VAL A 143 3.54 1.63 -1.60
CA VAL A 143 3.05 1.63 -2.98
C VAL A 143 4.26 1.61 -3.92
N GLU A 144 4.10 0.94 -5.05
CA GLU A 144 5.10 0.97 -6.12
C GLU A 144 5.08 2.32 -6.81
N ASP A 145 6.28 2.84 -7.10
CA ASP A 145 6.47 4.10 -7.82
C ASP A 145 6.84 3.79 -9.29
N ASP A 146 6.72 4.79 -10.17
CA ASP A 146 7.05 4.69 -11.59
C ASP A 146 8.57 4.65 -11.84
N ALA A 147 9.38 5.02 -10.84
CA ALA A 147 10.84 5.09 -10.92
C ALA A 147 11.54 3.71 -10.81
N LYS A 148 11.11 2.75 -11.63
CA LYS A 148 11.62 1.36 -11.67
C LYS A 148 12.84 1.20 -12.61
N LEU A 149 13.61 0.14 -12.36
CA LEU A 149 14.65 -0.28 -13.30
C LEU A 149 14.01 -0.93 -14.53
N TRP A 150 14.59 -0.71 -15.72
CA TRP A 150 14.17 -1.40 -16.94
C TRP A 150 14.46 -2.89 -16.87
N VAL A 151 15.53 -3.25 -16.18
CA VAL A 151 15.86 -4.62 -15.80
C VAL A 151 15.91 -4.65 -14.28
N GLY A 152 14.95 -5.32 -13.64
CA GLY A 152 14.86 -5.49 -12.18
C GLY A 152 15.98 -6.38 -11.62
N VAL A 153 17.23 -6.00 -11.84
CA VAL A 153 18.42 -6.81 -11.51
C VAL A 153 18.51 -7.14 -10.03
N ASP A 154 18.09 -6.22 -9.17
CA ASP A 154 18.00 -6.35 -7.72
C ASP A 154 16.95 -7.38 -7.30
N GLU A 155 15.75 -7.33 -7.88
CA GLU A 155 14.69 -8.32 -7.66
C GLU A 155 15.12 -9.71 -8.15
N TYR A 156 15.70 -9.81 -9.35
CA TYR A 156 16.19 -11.09 -9.88
C TYR A 156 17.30 -11.68 -9.01
N ALA A 157 18.28 -10.87 -8.62
CA ALA A 157 19.35 -11.32 -7.73
C ALA A 157 18.79 -11.76 -6.36
N TYR A 158 17.96 -10.93 -5.73
CA TYR A 158 17.31 -11.27 -4.46
C TYR A 158 16.51 -12.58 -4.56
N ASN A 159 15.71 -12.77 -5.62
CA ASN A 159 14.91 -13.97 -5.79
C ASN A 159 15.78 -15.23 -5.94
N VAL A 160 16.89 -15.16 -6.68
CA VAL A 160 17.84 -16.27 -6.80
C VAL A 160 18.47 -16.60 -5.45
N PHE A 161 19.02 -15.61 -4.73
CA PHE A 161 19.67 -15.87 -3.43
C PHE A 161 18.66 -16.26 -2.34
N SER A 162 17.45 -15.72 -2.38
CA SER A 162 16.33 -16.12 -1.51
C SER A 162 15.93 -17.57 -1.75
N PHE A 163 15.84 -18.00 -3.02
CA PHE A 163 15.57 -19.38 -3.39
C PHE A 163 16.69 -20.32 -2.91
N LEU A 164 17.95 -19.97 -3.19
CA LEU A 164 19.12 -20.76 -2.78
C LEU A 164 19.21 -20.88 -1.24
N SER A 165 18.91 -19.82 -0.51
CA SER A 165 18.91 -19.81 0.95
C SER A 165 17.82 -20.70 1.58
N ARG A 166 16.76 -21.04 0.84
CA ARG A 166 15.73 -21.98 1.27
C ARG A 166 16.09 -23.44 0.95
N GLY A 167 16.89 -23.65 -0.10
CA GLY A 167 17.27 -24.96 -0.60
C GLY A 167 18.73 -25.31 -0.29
N SER A 168 19.52 -25.54 -1.34
CA SER A 168 20.87 -26.12 -1.27
C SER A 168 21.89 -25.30 -0.49
N PHE A 169 21.62 -24.02 -0.25
CA PHE A 169 22.48 -23.12 0.52
C PHE A 169 21.81 -22.61 1.80
N ALA A 170 20.90 -23.41 2.38
CA ALA A 170 20.32 -23.09 3.66
C ALA A 170 21.40 -23.00 4.76
N PRO A 171 21.39 -21.93 5.58
CA PRO A 171 22.40 -21.78 6.63
C PRO A 171 22.18 -22.84 7.72
N THR A 172 23.20 -23.67 7.94
CA THR A 172 23.18 -24.71 8.97
C THR A 172 23.42 -24.16 10.37
N LEU A 173 24.23 -23.12 10.50
CA LEU A 173 24.61 -22.54 11.79
C LEU A 173 23.48 -21.71 12.43
N ASN A 174 22.56 -21.16 11.62
CA ASN A 174 21.63 -20.13 12.08
C ASN A 174 20.20 -20.64 12.35
N ARG A 175 20.06 -21.88 12.87
CA ARG A 175 18.78 -22.49 13.31
C ARG A 175 17.61 -22.29 12.33
N GLY A 176 17.86 -22.39 11.02
CA GLY A 176 16.81 -22.26 10.00
C GLY A 176 16.41 -20.83 9.62
N VAL A 177 17.14 -19.81 10.08
CA VAL A 177 16.97 -18.42 9.66
C VAL A 177 17.75 -18.19 8.36
N ASN A 178 17.04 -18.21 7.23
CA ASN A 178 17.58 -17.98 5.89
C ASN A 178 17.31 -16.55 5.40
N LEU A 179 17.90 -16.15 4.27
CA LEU A 179 17.73 -14.80 3.72
C LEU A 179 16.26 -14.44 3.51
N SER A 180 15.47 -15.39 2.98
CA SER A 180 14.05 -15.18 2.68
C SER A 180 13.19 -14.90 3.93
N THR A 181 13.56 -15.47 5.08
CA THR A 181 12.86 -15.28 6.36
C THR A 181 13.46 -14.16 7.21
N ALA A 182 14.76 -13.92 7.06
CA ALA A 182 15.49 -12.86 7.75
C ALA A 182 15.22 -11.47 7.15
N ARG A 183 15.12 -11.39 5.83
CA ARG A 183 14.98 -10.14 5.05
C ARG A 183 14.03 -10.39 3.85
N PRO A 184 12.74 -10.70 4.10
CA PRO A 184 11.79 -10.82 3.01
C PRO A 184 11.71 -9.49 2.25
N GLU A 185 11.54 -9.57 0.93
CA GLU A 185 11.42 -8.38 0.05
C GLU A 185 12.59 -7.38 0.20
N LEU A 186 13.82 -7.87 0.39
CA LEU A 186 15.00 -7.03 0.65
C LEU A 186 15.15 -5.81 -0.31
N PRO A 187 14.99 -5.92 -1.64
CA PRO A 187 15.07 -4.77 -2.54
C PRO A 187 14.11 -3.63 -2.15
N LYS A 188 12.87 -3.99 -1.84
CA LYS A 188 11.84 -3.06 -1.37
C LYS A 188 12.21 -2.42 -0.04
N MET A 189 12.72 -3.20 0.91
CA MET A 189 13.17 -2.68 2.20
C MET A 189 14.28 -1.64 2.05
N ILE A 190 15.27 -1.93 1.20
CA ILE A 190 16.42 -1.05 0.97
C ILE A 190 15.94 0.33 0.49
N VAL A 191 15.05 0.35 -0.49
CA VAL A 191 14.53 1.58 -1.10
C VAL A 191 13.69 2.40 -0.12
N ILE A 192 12.89 1.74 0.73
CA ILE A 192 11.98 2.44 1.64
C ILE A 192 12.72 2.94 2.89
N ASN A 193 13.71 2.22 3.40
CA ASN A 193 14.43 2.62 4.62
C ASN A 193 15.20 3.94 4.44
N ARG A 194 15.49 4.37 3.20
CA ARG A 194 16.08 5.69 2.90
C ARG A 194 15.08 6.84 2.98
N GLN A 195 13.79 6.55 3.00
CA GLN A 195 12.78 7.58 3.09
C GLN A 195 12.71 8.08 4.52
N SER A 196 13.25 9.26 4.76
CA SER A 196 13.05 10.00 6.01
C SER A 196 11.96 11.06 5.85
N ALA A 197 11.35 11.51 6.93
CA ALA A 197 10.54 12.74 6.90
C ALA A 197 11.43 14.00 6.92
N ASP A 198 12.62 13.89 7.52
CA ASP A 198 13.57 14.97 7.74
C ASP A 198 14.92 14.62 7.09
N GLU A 199 15.48 15.52 6.29
CA GLU A 199 16.79 15.34 5.65
C GLU A 199 17.94 15.19 6.65
N ARG A 200 17.73 15.65 7.89
CA ARG A 200 18.71 15.53 8.98
C ARG A 200 18.60 14.21 9.75
N ALA A 201 17.54 13.43 9.53
CA ALA A 201 17.40 12.17 10.23
C ALA A 201 18.46 11.17 9.80
N SER A 202 19.12 10.56 10.78
CA SER A 202 20.04 9.47 10.58
C SER A 202 19.28 8.25 10.04
N LEU A 203 19.82 7.65 8.98
CA LEU A 203 19.29 6.41 8.39
C LEU A 203 19.89 5.15 9.04
N VAL A 204 20.79 5.32 10.01
CA VAL A 204 21.55 4.25 10.63
C VAL A 204 21.32 4.26 12.14
N ALA A 205 21.37 3.09 12.75
CA ALA A 205 21.51 2.93 14.19
C ALA A 205 22.61 1.90 14.46
N ARG A 206 23.27 1.99 15.61
CA ARG A 206 24.20 0.95 16.08
C ARG A 206 23.44 -0.11 16.89
N PRO A 207 23.91 -1.37 16.87
CA PRO A 207 23.24 -2.45 17.62
C PRO A 207 23.10 -2.19 19.13
N GLN A 208 23.97 -1.36 19.72
CA GLN A 208 23.94 -1.03 21.14
C GLN A 208 22.92 0.04 21.49
N GLU A 209 22.62 0.95 20.54
CA GLU A 209 21.78 2.13 20.75
C GLU A 209 20.28 1.79 20.79
N VAL A 210 19.89 0.71 20.10
CA VAL A 210 18.49 0.24 20.04
C VAL A 210 18.39 -1.14 20.65
N ARG A 211 17.50 -1.30 21.62
CA ARG A 211 17.19 -2.59 22.22
C ARG A 211 15.70 -2.86 22.15
N VAL A 212 15.33 -4.07 21.74
CA VAL A 212 13.94 -4.53 21.86
C VAL A 212 13.66 -4.83 23.32
N GLY A 213 12.59 -4.25 23.85
CA GLY A 213 12.09 -4.44 25.20
C GLY A 213 10.99 -5.50 25.23
N LYS A 214 9.88 -5.15 25.88
CA LYS A 214 8.70 -6.01 25.98
C LYS A 214 7.96 -6.08 24.63
N VAL A 215 7.33 -7.22 24.40
CA VAL A 215 6.41 -7.43 23.28
C VAL A 215 5.05 -7.77 23.86
N TYR A 216 4.03 -7.10 23.34
CA TYR A 216 2.64 -7.27 23.74
C TYR A 216 1.86 -7.77 22.53
N GLU A 217 0.93 -8.67 22.75
CA GLU A 217 0.04 -9.17 21.70
C GLU A 217 -1.37 -9.28 22.24
N ARG A 218 -2.33 -8.99 21.38
CA ARG A 218 -3.73 -9.32 21.63
C ARG A 218 -4.45 -9.64 20.33
N PRO A 219 -5.56 -10.40 20.37
CA PRO A 219 -6.50 -10.45 19.26
C PRO A 219 -6.87 -9.03 18.82
N ALA A 220 -7.08 -8.86 17.51
CA ALA A 220 -7.58 -7.60 16.95
C ALA A 220 -9.10 -7.54 17.19
N ASP A 221 -9.46 -7.40 18.46
CA ASP A 221 -10.80 -7.01 18.91
C ASP A 221 -10.73 -5.65 19.58
N ASN A 222 -11.89 -5.06 19.85
CA ASN A 222 -12.02 -3.69 20.36
C ASN A 222 -12.06 -3.63 21.89
N THR A 223 -11.83 -4.75 22.59
CA THR A 223 -12.04 -4.81 24.03
C THR A 223 -10.94 -4.02 24.76
N GLY A 224 -11.27 -2.94 25.45
CA GLY A 224 -10.30 -2.19 26.29
C GLY A 224 -9.45 -1.14 25.55
N LEU A 225 -9.57 -1.00 24.22
CA LEU A 225 -9.04 0.17 23.53
C LEU A 225 -10.08 1.30 23.52
N SER A 226 -9.63 2.55 23.48
CA SER A 226 -10.56 3.65 23.26
C SER A 226 -11.02 3.66 21.80
N THR A 227 -12.27 4.06 21.55
CA THR A 227 -12.81 4.18 20.18
C THR A 227 -11.95 5.07 19.28
N ALA A 228 -11.29 6.09 19.85
CA ALA A 228 -10.37 6.95 19.11
C ALA A 228 -9.11 6.21 18.65
N VAL A 229 -8.54 5.34 19.49
CA VAL A 229 -7.40 4.48 19.14
C VAL A 229 -7.78 3.48 18.05
N GLU A 230 -8.98 2.90 18.14
CA GLU A 230 -9.50 1.97 17.11
C GLU A 230 -9.60 2.67 15.75
N LEU A 231 -10.23 3.85 15.70
CA LEU A 231 -10.35 4.67 14.50
C LEU A 231 -8.96 5.09 13.96
N ALA A 232 -8.01 5.38 14.86
CA ALA A 232 -6.66 5.76 14.47
C ALA A 232 -5.89 4.58 13.84
N ILE A 233 -5.94 3.38 14.41
CA ILE A 233 -5.28 2.19 13.85
C ILE A 233 -5.95 1.77 12.52
N GLY A 234 -7.27 2.01 12.41
CA GLY A 234 -8.06 1.84 11.19
C GLY A 234 -8.71 0.46 11.07
N GLU A 235 -9.45 0.24 9.98
CA GLU A 235 -10.28 -0.95 9.75
C GLU A 235 -9.53 -2.29 9.89
N SER A 236 -8.21 -2.30 9.67
CA SER A 236 -7.39 -3.51 9.84
C SER A 236 -7.45 -4.09 11.25
N LEU A 237 -7.75 -3.28 12.27
CA LEU A 237 -7.95 -3.77 13.64
C LEU A 237 -9.25 -4.58 13.76
N ASN A 238 -10.28 -4.27 12.98
CA ASN A 238 -11.56 -4.98 13.01
C ASN A 238 -11.58 -6.20 12.05
N ALA A 239 -10.52 -6.40 11.27
CA ALA A 239 -10.45 -7.48 10.30
C ALA A 239 -10.29 -8.83 11.01
N THR A 240 -11.23 -9.74 10.79
CA THR A 240 -11.17 -11.10 11.34
C THR A 240 -9.85 -11.77 10.95
N GLY A 241 -9.25 -12.48 11.91
CA GLY A 241 -7.96 -13.16 11.71
C GLY A 241 -6.73 -12.25 11.76
N HIS A 242 -6.85 -11.03 12.31
CA HIS A 242 -5.71 -10.18 12.64
C HIS A 242 -5.50 -10.10 14.16
N ARG A 243 -4.30 -9.67 14.54
CA ARG A 243 -3.87 -9.40 15.91
C ARG A 243 -3.10 -8.09 15.97
N LEU A 244 -3.20 -7.42 17.10
CA LEU A 244 -2.40 -6.27 17.43
C LEU A 244 -1.09 -6.76 18.06
N VAL A 245 0.04 -6.26 17.57
CA VAL A 245 1.36 -6.52 18.15
C VAL A 245 2.00 -5.19 18.48
N VAL A 246 2.38 -4.99 19.73
CA VAL A 246 3.11 -3.80 20.20
C VAL A 246 4.51 -4.21 20.61
N VAL A 247 5.52 -3.50 20.11
CA VAL A 247 6.92 -3.80 20.44
C VAL A 247 7.58 -2.57 21.03
N ASP A 248 8.02 -2.66 22.30
CA ASP A 248 8.80 -1.61 22.92
C ASP A 248 10.24 -1.63 22.39
N THR A 249 10.76 -0.46 22.10
CA THR A 249 12.17 -0.25 21.77
C THR A 249 12.74 0.82 22.67
N LYS A 250 13.88 0.51 23.27
CA LYS A 250 14.65 1.44 24.09
C LYS A 250 15.80 2.00 23.24
N TRP A 251 15.84 3.32 23.16
CA TRP A 251 16.81 4.12 22.42
C TRP A 251 17.73 4.80 23.41
N THR A 252 19.04 4.66 23.22
CA THR A 252 20.05 5.22 24.11
C THR A 252 21.00 6.11 23.33
N GLN A 253 21.22 7.33 23.84
CA GLN A 253 22.13 8.28 23.23
C GLN A 253 23.57 7.94 23.61
N GLU A 254 24.32 7.37 22.67
CA GLU A 254 25.78 7.27 22.81
C GLU A 254 26.45 8.53 22.24
N ARG A 255 27.50 9.01 22.91
CA ARG A 255 28.23 10.27 22.62
C ARG A 255 28.82 10.41 21.19
N SER A 256 28.70 9.41 20.32
CA SER A 256 29.50 9.32 19.09
C SER A 256 28.73 9.20 17.77
N GLY A 257 27.45 9.58 17.71
CA GLY A 257 26.71 9.69 16.46
C GLY A 257 26.37 8.33 15.83
N GLY A 258 25.08 8.00 15.86
CA GLY A 258 24.54 6.75 15.35
C GLY A 258 23.04 6.89 15.20
N ALA A 259 22.30 6.51 16.23
CA ALA A 259 20.84 6.58 16.29
C ALA A 259 20.32 8.02 16.41
N TYR A 260 21.08 8.88 17.10
CA TYR A 260 20.74 10.30 17.24
C TYR A 260 21.31 11.10 16.09
N ASP A 261 20.53 12.08 15.65
CA ASP A 261 20.89 12.99 14.58
C ASP A 261 21.93 14.00 15.08
N GLY A 262 22.45 14.86 14.20
CA GLY A 262 23.46 15.85 14.59
C GLY A 262 23.01 16.88 15.64
N ASP A 263 21.73 16.90 15.99
CA ASP A 263 21.11 17.77 16.99
C ASP A 263 20.61 17.02 18.23
N ASP A 264 21.18 15.84 18.52
CA ASP A 264 20.86 15.05 19.72
C ASP A 264 19.39 14.65 19.84
N THR A 265 18.67 14.63 18.72
CA THR A 265 17.32 14.07 18.62
C THR A 265 17.38 12.83 17.73
N PHE A 266 16.79 11.71 18.12
CA PHE A 266 16.57 10.63 17.16
C PHE A 266 15.22 10.84 16.46
N ARG A 267 15.17 10.59 15.15
CA ARG A 267 13.94 10.67 14.34
C ARG A 267 13.76 9.39 13.54
N VAL A 268 12.65 8.70 13.73
CA VAL A 268 12.39 7.40 13.11
C VAL A 268 11.04 7.42 12.43
N SER A 269 11.06 7.37 11.10
CA SER A 269 9.84 7.30 10.29
C SER A 269 9.29 5.87 10.21
N ALA A 270 8.01 5.73 9.90
CA ALA A 270 7.36 4.42 9.71
C ALA A 270 8.05 3.54 8.66
N SER A 271 8.66 4.17 7.64
CA SER A 271 9.41 3.49 6.58
C SER A 271 10.63 2.70 7.09
N GLN A 272 11.22 3.12 8.22
CA GLN A 272 12.44 2.58 8.81
C GLN A 272 12.20 1.48 9.84
N VAL A 273 10.94 1.24 10.22
CA VAL A 273 10.54 0.26 11.22
C VAL A 273 9.63 -0.77 10.59
N ARG A 274 9.91 -2.05 10.83
CA ARG A 274 9.10 -3.15 10.31
C ARG A 274 9.06 -4.31 11.25
N LEU A 275 7.95 -5.03 11.18
CA LEU A 275 7.78 -6.32 11.79
C LEU A 275 7.89 -7.38 10.70
N ILE A 276 8.77 -8.36 10.90
CA ILE A 276 9.08 -9.43 9.95
C ILE A 276 8.39 -10.71 10.44
N THR A 277 7.53 -11.26 9.59
CA THR A 277 6.80 -12.49 9.85
C THR A 277 7.31 -13.65 8.97
N SER A 278 6.70 -14.82 9.11
CA SER A 278 6.97 -15.96 8.23
C SER A 278 6.54 -15.76 6.77
N LYS A 279 5.65 -14.80 6.47
CA LYS A 279 5.13 -14.59 5.10
C LYS A 279 5.32 -13.18 4.56
N GLY A 280 5.61 -12.17 5.40
CA GLY A 280 5.62 -10.80 4.94
C GLY A 280 6.30 -9.79 5.87
N LEU A 281 6.15 -8.53 5.47
CA LEU A 281 6.64 -7.33 6.17
C LEU A 281 5.48 -6.42 6.53
N TYR A 282 5.43 -5.99 7.78
CA TYR A 282 4.39 -5.09 8.28
C TYR A 282 5.03 -3.80 8.78
N GLY A 283 4.58 -2.66 8.26
CA GLY A 283 4.95 -1.34 8.78
C GLY A 283 4.11 -0.98 10.01
N PRO A 284 4.61 -0.11 10.91
CA PRO A 284 3.85 0.34 12.06
C PRO A 284 2.67 1.21 11.60
N LYS A 285 1.55 1.10 12.32
CA LYS A 285 0.36 1.94 12.15
C LYS A 285 0.42 3.19 13.01
N ALA A 286 1.03 3.06 14.19
CA ALA A 286 1.25 4.12 15.14
C ALA A 286 2.52 3.85 15.94
N PHE A 287 2.94 4.84 16.71
CA PHE A 287 3.90 4.67 17.78
C PHE A 287 3.34 5.33 19.04
N SER A 288 3.81 4.92 20.21
CA SER A 288 3.50 5.59 21.47
C SER A 288 4.77 5.85 22.28
N LYS A 289 4.76 6.97 23.01
CA LYS A 289 5.88 7.41 23.85
C LYS A 289 5.35 7.80 25.22
N ALA A 290 6.10 7.50 26.28
CA ALA A 290 5.77 7.94 27.63
C ALA A 290 5.85 9.48 27.74
N GLN A 291 4.80 10.09 28.28
CA GLN A 291 4.72 11.52 28.58
C GLN A 291 4.01 11.70 29.93
N GLY A 292 4.79 11.86 30.99
CA GLY A 292 4.26 11.80 32.36
C GLY A 292 3.86 10.37 32.73
N ASP A 293 2.68 10.19 33.33
CA ASP A 293 2.17 8.89 33.78
C ASP A 293 1.43 8.10 32.68
N GLN A 294 1.33 8.64 31.47
CA GLN A 294 0.62 8.02 30.36
C GLN A 294 1.51 7.92 29.12
N ARG A 295 1.23 6.92 28.27
CA ARG A 295 1.77 6.88 26.91
C ARG A 295 0.85 7.64 25.97
N ILE A 296 1.42 8.52 25.16
CA ILE A 296 0.71 9.22 24.09
C ILE A 296 0.98 8.49 22.79
N MET A 297 -0.09 8.02 22.15
CA MET A 297 -0.07 7.40 20.83
C MET A 297 -0.19 8.46 19.75
N THR A 298 0.66 8.33 18.73
CA THR A 298 0.64 9.14 17.51
C THR A 298 0.53 8.21 16.29
N LYS A 299 -0.47 8.47 15.45
CA LYS A 299 -0.70 7.72 14.21
C LYS A 299 0.30 8.13 13.14
N PHE A 300 0.72 7.19 12.30
CA PHE A 300 1.43 7.50 11.06
C PHE A 300 0.43 7.88 9.96
N ALA A 301 -0.20 9.04 10.09
CA ALA A 301 -1.22 9.52 9.15
C ALA A 301 -0.60 10.11 7.88
N ARG A 302 0.59 10.72 7.99
CA ARG A 302 1.32 11.40 6.92
C ARG A 302 2.70 10.79 6.75
N ARG A 303 3.27 10.97 5.56
CA ARG A 303 4.66 10.57 5.27
C ARG A 303 5.70 11.29 6.15
N THR A 304 5.35 12.48 6.64
CA THR A 304 6.21 13.31 7.50
C THR A 304 6.15 12.92 8.98
N ASP A 305 5.22 12.04 9.36
CA ASP A 305 5.10 11.63 10.76
C ASP A 305 6.28 10.72 11.13
N GLN A 306 6.92 11.03 12.26
CA GLN A 306 8.11 10.35 12.74
C GLN A 306 8.05 10.24 14.27
N ALA A 307 8.47 9.11 14.80
CA ALA A 307 8.76 8.99 16.22
C ALA A 307 10.04 9.77 16.52
N TRP A 308 10.06 10.48 17.63
CA TRP A 308 11.22 11.27 18.01
C TRP A 308 11.45 11.28 19.51
N GLY A 309 12.68 11.59 19.89
CA GLY A 309 13.07 11.77 21.27
C GLY A 309 14.46 12.39 21.40
N SER A 310 14.66 13.07 22.50
CA SER A 310 15.86 13.87 22.81
C SER A 310 16.41 13.54 24.19
N ASP A 311 15.80 12.60 24.91
CA ASP A 311 16.28 12.19 26.21
C ASP A 311 17.47 11.24 26.03
N ALA A 312 18.36 11.18 27.02
CA ALA A 312 19.49 10.25 26.98
C ALA A 312 19.05 8.79 26.80
N GLU A 313 17.84 8.49 27.28
CA GLU A 313 17.16 7.23 27.11
C GLU A 313 15.67 7.48 26.82
N ASP A 314 15.17 6.89 25.75
CA ASP A 314 13.80 7.02 25.32
C ASP A 314 13.19 5.64 25.00
N THR A 315 11.92 5.44 25.35
CA THR A 315 11.20 4.20 25.02
C THR A 315 10.04 4.50 24.09
N ILE A 316 10.04 3.84 22.93
CA ILE A 316 8.99 3.96 21.92
C ILE A 316 8.33 2.59 21.73
N ALA A 317 7.01 2.55 21.89
CA ALA A 317 6.18 1.40 21.53
C ALA A 317 5.75 1.52 20.07
N TRP A 318 5.96 0.47 19.29
CA TRP A 318 5.57 0.42 17.88
C TRP A 318 4.34 -0.47 17.71
N VAL A 319 3.28 0.08 17.13
CA VAL A 319 1.99 -0.59 17.02
C VAL A 319 1.83 -1.18 15.61
N PHE A 320 1.64 -2.49 15.53
CA PHE A 320 1.46 -3.24 14.28
C PHE A 320 0.15 -4.01 14.29
N VAL A 321 -0.41 -4.22 13.10
CA VAL A 321 -1.53 -5.14 12.88
C VAL A 321 -1.06 -6.23 11.93
N VAL A 322 -1.15 -7.49 12.37
CA VAL A 322 -0.58 -8.65 11.68
C VAL A 322 -1.63 -9.78 11.63
N PRO A 323 -1.70 -10.59 10.57
CA PRO A 323 -2.53 -11.80 10.55
C PRO A 323 -2.15 -12.78 11.67
N THR A 324 -3.15 -13.41 12.31
CA THR A 324 -2.95 -14.39 13.38
C THR A 324 -2.25 -15.67 12.89
N ASN A 325 -2.33 -15.96 11.58
CA ASN A 325 -1.70 -17.13 10.96
C ASN A 325 -0.23 -16.93 10.56
N GLU A 326 0.38 -15.81 10.94
CA GLU A 326 1.77 -15.48 10.62
C GLU A 326 2.61 -15.32 11.88
N ALA A 327 3.63 -16.17 12.04
CA ALA A 327 4.54 -16.08 13.18
C ALA A 327 5.46 -14.87 13.02
N VAL A 328 5.43 -13.96 13.99
CA VAL A 328 6.38 -12.84 14.06
C VAL A 328 7.70 -13.34 14.62
N LYS A 329 8.81 -12.98 13.97
CA LYS A 329 10.15 -13.46 14.36
C LYS A 329 11.12 -12.33 14.65
N PHE A 330 11.12 -11.31 13.80
CA PHE A 330 12.09 -10.22 13.92
C PHE A 330 11.39 -8.88 13.88
N MET A 331 11.99 -7.91 14.54
CA MET A 331 11.73 -6.50 14.30
C MET A 331 12.93 -5.91 13.58
N GLN A 332 12.69 -5.10 12.57
CA GLN A 332 13.71 -4.34 11.89
C GLN A 332 13.55 -2.86 12.19
N VAL A 333 14.64 -2.20 12.55
CA VAL A 333 14.71 -0.76 12.83
C VAL A 333 15.97 -0.21 12.18
N ARG A 334 15.86 0.76 11.26
CA ARG A 334 17.00 1.39 10.55
C ARG A 334 18.01 0.38 10.01
N ASN A 335 17.52 -0.61 9.27
CA ASN A 335 18.27 -1.75 8.72
C ASN A 335 18.88 -2.72 9.75
N LEU A 336 18.82 -2.46 11.06
CA LEU A 336 19.15 -3.45 12.09
C LEU A 336 18.00 -4.43 12.27
N ARG A 337 18.35 -5.69 12.55
CA ARG A 337 17.38 -6.76 12.77
C ARG A 337 17.54 -7.29 14.19
N PHE A 338 16.43 -7.35 14.92
CA PHE A 338 16.36 -7.81 16.28
C PHE A 338 15.45 -9.03 16.36
N GLU A 339 15.92 -10.09 17.00
CA GLU A 339 15.08 -11.25 17.31
C GLU A 339 14.13 -10.87 18.45
N LEU A 340 12.84 -11.13 18.23
CA LEU A 340 11.83 -10.92 19.27
C LEU A 340 11.88 -12.08 20.28
N PRO A 341 11.51 -11.86 21.55
CA PRO A 341 11.28 -12.95 22.49
C PRO A 341 10.29 -13.96 21.90
N LYS A 342 10.35 -15.21 22.36
CA LYS A 342 9.38 -16.24 21.93
C LYS A 342 7.96 -15.80 22.32
N GLN A 343 6.99 -16.12 21.45
CA GLN A 343 5.61 -15.66 21.58
C GLN A 343 4.96 -15.97 22.93
N ASN A 344 5.29 -17.12 23.52
CA ASN A 344 4.79 -17.52 24.84
C ASN A 344 5.30 -16.66 26.01
N ALA A 345 6.23 -15.74 25.76
CA ALA A 345 6.73 -14.78 26.74
C ALA A 345 6.15 -13.37 26.51
N TRP A 346 5.20 -13.23 25.59
CA TRP A 346 4.56 -11.95 25.32
C TRP A 346 3.44 -11.71 26.30
N GLU A 347 3.20 -10.44 26.60
CA GLU A 347 2.12 -10.02 27.47
C GLU A 347 0.81 -10.00 26.68
N GLU A 348 -0.20 -10.73 27.18
CA GLU A 348 -1.52 -10.87 26.55
C GLU A 348 -2.63 -10.18 27.35
N ASP A 349 -2.31 -9.63 28.54
CA ASP A 349 -3.27 -8.91 29.36
C ASP A 349 -3.78 -7.66 28.61
N VAL A 350 -5.11 -7.59 28.45
CA VAL A 350 -5.80 -6.58 27.65
C VAL A 350 -5.51 -5.16 28.17
N ASP A 351 -5.45 -4.98 29.48
CA ASP A 351 -5.24 -3.68 30.12
C ASP A 351 -3.78 -3.25 29.95
N VAL A 352 -2.84 -4.19 30.10
CA VAL A 352 -1.40 -3.92 29.90
C VAL A 352 -1.10 -3.59 28.43
N VAL A 353 -1.74 -4.28 27.48
CA VAL A 353 -1.61 -3.96 26.05
C VAL A 353 -2.20 -2.58 25.76
N ALA A 354 -3.38 -2.25 26.32
CA ALA A 354 -3.99 -0.94 26.15
C ALA A 354 -3.10 0.19 26.72
N GLU A 355 -2.48 -0.03 27.89
CA GLU A 355 -1.49 0.89 28.47
C GLU A 355 -0.26 1.04 27.56
N ALA A 356 0.24 -0.05 26.99
CA ALA A 356 1.39 -0.02 26.07
C ALA A 356 1.09 0.73 24.78
N VAL A 357 -0.13 0.59 24.23
CA VAL A 357 -0.62 1.37 23.09
C VAL A 357 -0.76 2.85 23.46
N GLY A 358 -1.27 3.14 24.65
CA GLY A 358 -1.45 4.50 25.16
C GLY A 358 -2.74 5.17 24.68
N VAL A 359 -2.88 6.45 25.04
CA VAL A 359 -4.02 7.30 24.65
C VAL A 359 -3.64 8.14 23.44
N LEU A 360 -4.60 8.35 22.53
CA LEU A 360 -4.36 9.14 21.34
C LEU A 360 -4.13 10.62 21.70
N SER A 361 -3.18 11.29 21.04
CA SER A 361 -2.97 12.73 21.24
C SER A 361 -4.26 13.51 20.95
N GLU A 362 -4.52 14.63 21.63
CA GLU A 362 -5.76 15.41 21.40
C GLU A 362 -5.92 15.82 19.92
N ALA A 363 -4.81 16.16 19.26
CA ALA A 363 -4.79 16.52 17.85
C ALA A 363 -5.15 15.33 16.96
N ASP A 364 -4.58 14.15 17.22
CA ASP A 364 -4.88 12.95 16.46
C ASP A 364 -6.28 12.41 16.77
N ALA A 365 -6.78 12.57 18.01
CA ALA A 365 -8.13 12.19 18.40
C ALA A 365 -9.18 13.04 17.73
N LYS A 366 -8.94 14.36 17.66
CA LYS A 366 -9.78 15.26 16.87
C LYS A 366 -9.72 14.90 15.39
N ALA A 367 -8.52 14.69 14.82
CA ALA A 367 -8.38 14.32 13.41
C ALA A 367 -9.05 12.97 13.08
N ALA A 368 -8.98 11.98 13.99
CA ALA A 368 -9.65 10.70 13.82
C ALA A 368 -11.17 10.83 13.92
N ALA A 369 -11.68 11.68 14.82
CA ALA A 369 -13.11 11.96 14.94
C ALA A 369 -13.64 12.74 13.73
N ASP A 370 -12.90 13.75 13.27
CA ASP A 370 -13.21 14.53 12.07
C ASP A 370 -13.18 13.64 10.82
N ALA A 371 -12.16 12.77 10.68
CA ALA A 371 -12.07 11.81 9.59
C ALA A 371 -13.21 10.76 9.63
N ALA A 372 -13.60 10.29 10.82
CA ALA A 372 -14.75 9.40 10.96
C ALA A 372 -16.09 10.10 10.62
N ALA A 373 -16.17 11.41 10.89
CA ALA A 373 -17.30 12.23 10.46
C ALA A 373 -17.26 12.48 8.94
N GLU A 374 -16.09 12.67 8.35
CA GLU A 374 -15.88 12.83 6.90
C GLU A 374 -15.95 11.51 6.12
N GLU A 375 -15.75 10.34 6.72
CA GLU A 375 -16.01 9.03 6.06
C GLU A 375 -17.51 8.75 5.93
N SER A 376 -18.37 9.58 6.54
CA SER A 376 -19.77 9.75 6.13
C SER A 376 -19.94 10.74 4.97
N SER A 377 -18.86 11.01 4.22
CA SER A 377 -18.93 11.88 3.04
C SER A 377 -19.88 11.24 2.04
N ASN A 378 -20.82 12.08 1.62
CA ASN A 378 -21.71 11.81 0.53
C ASN A 378 -20.96 11.81 -0.83
N GLU A 379 -19.66 11.56 -0.85
CA GLU A 379 -18.84 11.53 -2.06
C GLU A 379 -18.76 10.12 -2.63
N VAL A 380 -18.75 10.03 -3.96
CA VAL A 380 -18.54 8.77 -4.67
C VAL A 380 -17.08 8.72 -5.08
N GLY A 381 -16.37 7.64 -4.74
CA GLY A 381 -14.94 7.47 -4.98
C GLY A 381 -14.54 7.44 -6.45
N ASP A 382 -13.24 7.31 -6.68
CA ASP A 382 -12.67 7.29 -8.02
C ASP A 382 -13.19 6.11 -8.86
N ARG A 383 -13.24 6.34 -10.18
CA ARG A 383 -13.75 5.37 -11.15
C ARG A 383 -12.69 4.33 -11.51
N GLU A 384 -13.02 3.07 -11.30
CA GLU A 384 -12.33 1.91 -11.84
C GLU A 384 -13.02 1.40 -13.11
N GLY A 385 -12.25 0.84 -14.05
CA GLY A 385 -12.78 0.24 -15.28
C GLY A 385 -12.95 1.20 -16.47
N THR A 386 -13.73 0.77 -17.48
CA THR A 386 -13.86 1.48 -18.77
C THR A 386 -14.86 2.63 -18.64
N ARG A 387 -14.56 3.81 -19.24
CA ARG A 387 -15.47 4.98 -19.20
C ARG A 387 -16.86 4.61 -19.70
N SER A 388 -17.91 5.01 -19.00
CA SER A 388 -19.31 4.64 -19.30
C SER A 388 -20.19 5.85 -19.64
N ASN A 389 -19.56 6.97 -20.02
CA ASN A 389 -20.15 8.29 -20.27
C ASN A 389 -20.74 9.01 -19.05
N ALA A 390 -20.84 8.35 -17.90
CA ALA A 390 -21.30 8.96 -16.65
C ALA A 390 -20.52 8.43 -15.44
N SER A 391 -20.31 9.28 -14.46
CA SER A 391 -19.75 8.93 -13.15
C SER A 391 -20.64 9.48 -12.04
N GLY A 392 -20.72 8.79 -10.92
CA GLY A 392 -21.28 9.34 -9.69
C GLY A 392 -20.34 10.40 -9.13
N ASN A 393 -20.91 11.52 -8.70
CA ASN A 393 -20.21 12.61 -8.03
C ASN A 393 -20.57 12.64 -6.54
N TRP A 394 -21.86 12.48 -6.24
CA TRP A 394 -22.39 12.65 -4.89
C TRP A 394 -23.55 11.70 -4.62
N VAL A 395 -23.73 11.26 -3.38
CA VAL A 395 -24.71 10.26 -2.95
C VAL A 395 -25.44 10.67 -1.67
N GLU A 396 -26.77 10.52 -1.62
CA GLU A 396 -27.57 10.83 -0.43
C GLU A 396 -28.67 9.79 -0.21
N VAL A 397 -28.93 9.43 1.04
CA VAL A 397 -30.05 8.58 1.43
C VAL A 397 -31.34 9.42 1.50
N THR A 398 -32.01 9.58 0.37
CA THR A 398 -33.28 10.32 0.29
C THR A 398 -34.21 9.75 -0.78
N ASN A 399 -35.52 9.82 -0.54
CA ASN A 399 -36.54 9.55 -1.54
C ASN A 399 -37.15 10.83 -2.12
N LYS A 400 -36.69 12.01 -1.69
CA LYS A 400 -37.23 13.30 -2.14
C LYS A 400 -36.68 13.66 -3.51
N LEU A 401 -37.56 14.22 -4.34
CA LEU A 401 -37.17 14.86 -5.60
C LEU A 401 -36.34 16.12 -5.30
N PRO A 402 -35.37 16.48 -6.17
CA PRO A 402 -34.62 17.73 -6.04
C PRO A 402 -35.55 18.95 -6.13
N ARG A 403 -36.67 18.80 -6.86
CA ARG A 403 -37.72 19.81 -6.98
C ARG A 403 -39.08 19.12 -7.03
N SER A 404 -40.04 19.63 -6.26
CA SER A 404 -41.39 19.06 -6.22
C SER A 404 -42.23 19.50 -7.41
N VAL A 405 -42.84 18.57 -8.14
CA VAL A 405 -43.65 18.82 -9.33
C VAL A 405 -45.16 18.78 -9.02
N SER A 406 -46.00 19.40 -9.86
CA SER A 406 -47.46 19.35 -9.71
C SER A 406 -48.06 18.15 -10.44
N LYS A 407 -49.01 17.45 -9.81
CA LYS A 407 -49.83 16.39 -10.42
C LYS A 407 -50.47 16.79 -11.74
N ASN A 408 -50.85 18.07 -11.88
CA ASN A 408 -51.51 18.57 -13.09
C ASN A 408 -50.60 18.56 -14.32
N PHE A 409 -49.27 18.70 -14.12
CA PHE A 409 -48.28 18.71 -15.19
C PHE A 409 -47.66 17.33 -15.43
N ALA A 410 -47.69 16.44 -14.43
CA ALA A 410 -47.10 15.11 -14.51
C ALA A 410 -48.12 14.02 -14.89
N ARG A 411 -48.91 14.23 -15.96
CA ARG A 411 -50.05 13.37 -16.34
C ARG A 411 -49.70 11.90 -16.61
N ASN A 412 -48.44 11.64 -16.99
CA ASN A 412 -47.93 10.32 -17.35
C ASN A 412 -47.18 9.63 -16.20
N LEU A 413 -47.21 10.20 -14.99
CA LEU A 413 -46.72 9.55 -13.78
C LEU A 413 -47.88 8.86 -13.04
N SER A 414 -47.68 7.61 -12.66
CA SER A 414 -48.51 6.94 -11.66
C SER A 414 -48.05 7.39 -10.27
N VAL A 415 -49.00 7.94 -9.51
CA VAL A 415 -48.72 8.58 -8.22
C VAL A 415 -49.67 8.03 -7.17
N GLN A 416 -49.13 7.66 -6.01
CA GLN A 416 -49.89 7.31 -4.82
C GLN A 416 -49.60 8.36 -3.73
N GLY A 417 -50.59 9.19 -3.39
CA GLY A 417 -50.37 10.32 -2.48
C GLY A 417 -49.49 11.40 -3.12
N SER A 418 -48.32 11.68 -2.54
CA SER A 418 -47.28 12.56 -3.12
C SER A 418 -46.09 11.79 -3.69
N ALA A 419 -46.18 10.46 -3.73
CA ALA A 419 -45.09 9.56 -4.08
C ALA A 419 -45.28 8.96 -5.48
N ILE A 420 -44.23 9.00 -6.30
CA ILE A 420 -44.21 8.41 -7.65
C ILE A 420 -43.99 6.91 -7.54
N THR A 421 -44.82 6.11 -8.22
CA THR A 421 -44.70 4.66 -8.28
C THR A 421 -44.14 4.18 -9.62
N SER A 422 -44.54 4.79 -10.74
CA SER A 422 -44.02 4.51 -12.08
C SER A 422 -44.34 5.62 -13.08
N GLY A 423 -43.74 5.58 -14.28
CA GLY A 423 -44.11 6.44 -15.41
C GLY A 423 -42.98 7.31 -15.95
N TYR A 424 -43.32 8.23 -16.86
CA TYR A 424 -42.39 9.19 -17.45
C TYR A 424 -43.07 10.54 -17.62
N ALA A 425 -42.47 11.64 -17.19
CA ALA A 425 -43.00 12.97 -17.44
C ALA A 425 -41.90 14.02 -17.60
N GLU A 426 -42.15 14.96 -18.50
CA GLU A 426 -41.37 16.20 -18.66
C GLU A 426 -42.25 17.34 -18.16
N VAL A 427 -41.73 18.12 -17.20
CA VAL A 427 -42.50 19.14 -16.50
C VAL A 427 -41.74 20.46 -16.50
N ASP A 428 -42.33 21.48 -17.12
CA ASP A 428 -41.91 22.88 -16.95
C ASP A 428 -42.56 23.46 -15.71
N GLN A 429 -41.77 23.69 -14.66
CA GLN A 429 -42.30 24.21 -13.42
C GLN A 429 -41.93 25.68 -13.21
N LYS A 430 -42.92 26.55 -13.43
CA LYS A 430 -42.86 27.96 -13.06
C LYS A 430 -43.62 28.17 -11.74
N GLY A 431 -42.95 28.69 -10.71
CA GLY A 431 -43.55 29.03 -9.42
C GLY A 431 -43.67 27.88 -8.39
N SER A 432 -44.30 28.19 -7.26
CA SER A 432 -44.55 27.26 -6.16
C SER A 432 -45.70 26.30 -6.48
N VAL A 433 -45.57 25.03 -6.09
CA VAL A 433 -46.62 24.01 -6.27
C VAL A 433 -47.51 23.95 -5.04
N SER A 434 -48.83 23.94 -5.25
CA SER A 434 -49.82 23.77 -4.18
C SER A 434 -49.62 22.44 -3.45
N SER A 435 -49.69 22.45 -2.12
CA SER A 435 -49.51 21.25 -1.28
C SER A 435 -50.46 20.10 -1.66
N ARG A 436 -51.67 20.42 -2.15
CA ARG A 436 -52.67 19.41 -2.58
C ARG A 436 -52.27 18.66 -3.85
N THR A 437 -51.53 19.30 -4.74
CA THR A 437 -51.10 18.72 -6.01
C THR A 437 -49.61 18.41 -6.05
N LYS A 438 -48.92 18.53 -4.92
CA LYS A 438 -47.47 18.32 -4.83
C LYS A 438 -47.10 16.84 -4.97
N ILE A 439 -46.14 16.57 -5.83
CA ILE A 439 -45.40 15.31 -5.93
C ILE A 439 -43.95 15.65 -5.60
N ASP A 440 -43.41 15.05 -4.55
CA ASP A 440 -42.08 15.40 -4.05
C ASP A 440 -41.25 14.20 -3.62
N THR A 441 -41.77 12.98 -3.78
CA THR A 441 -41.07 11.78 -3.36
C THR A 441 -41.24 10.63 -4.35
N PHE A 442 -40.34 9.65 -4.29
CA PHE A 442 -40.54 8.32 -4.82
C PHE A 442 -41.14 7.40 -3.75
N TYR A 443 -42.02 6.48 -4.16
CA TYR A 443 -42.57 5.48 -3.26
C TYR A 443 -41.49 4.45 -2.87
N VAL A 444 -41.27 4.30 -1.56
CA VAL A 444 -40.31 3.35 -0.97
C VAL A 444 -41.06 2.43 0.00
N PRO A 445 -40.99 1.10 -0.16
CA PRO A 445 -41.50 0.16 0.84
C PRO A 445 -40.81 0.36 2.20
N SER A 446 -41.50 0.05 3.31
CA SER A 446 -40.99 0.26 4.67
C SER A 446 -39.68 -0.47 4.99
N HIS A 447 -39.43 -1.63 4.38
CA HIS A 447 -38.21 -2.42 4.54
C HIS A 447 -37.03 -1.95 3.66
N GLN A 448 -37.26 -0.93 2.83
CA GLN A 448 -36.24 -0.35 1.94
C GLN A 448 -35.99 1.12 2.28
N ALA A 449 -34.86 1.62 1.78
CA ALA A 449 -34.55 3.03 1.68
C ALA A 449 -34.32 3.38 0.20
N MET A 450 -34.27 4.67 -0.08
CA MET A 450 -33.90 5.18 -1.40
C MET A 450 -32.57 5.90 -1.29
N ILE A 451 -31.68 5.61 -2.22
CA ILE A 451 -30.45 6.37 -2.42
C ILE A 451 -30.60 7.18 -3.70
N ARG A 452 -30.13 8.41 -3.66
CA ARG A 452 -30.04 9.33 -4.80
C ARG A 452 -28.57 9.60 -5.09
N ILE A 453 -28.13 9.36 -6.32
CA ILE A 453 -26.77 9.66 -6.77
C ILE A 453 -26.82 10.74 -7.85
N GLU A 454 -26.08 11.83 -7.65
CA GLU A 454 -25.84 12.84 -8.68
C GLU A 454 -24.78 12.33 -9.65
N MET A 455 -25.15 12.27 -10.93
CA MET A 455 -24.31 11.78 -12.02
C MET A 455 -23.77 12.97 -12.81
N THR A 456 -22.47 12.93 -13.10
CA THR A 456 -21.79 13.89 -13.98
C THR A 456 -21.41 13.23 -15.30
N PRO A 457 -21.41 13.96 -16.42
CA PRO A 457 -20.96 13.44 -17.71
C PRO A 457 -19.45 13.16 -17.70
N ASP A 458 -19.04 11.93 -18.04
CA ASP A 458 -17.63 11.53 -18.22
C ASP A 458 -17.34 11.34 -19.71
N ARG A 459 -17.01 12.43 -20.41
CA ARG A 459 -16.76 12.41 -21.86
C ARG A 459 -15.32 11.99 -22.16
N ALA A 460 -15.13 11.03 -23.05
CA ALA A 460 -13.82 10.72 -23.61
C ALA A 460 -13.47 11.73 -24.72
N ASN A 461 -12.27 12.32 -24.63
CA ASN A 461 -11.79 13.31 -25.61
C ASN A 461 -11.36 12.69 -26.95
N SER A 462 -11.15 11.37 -27.01
CA SER A 462 -10.72 10.68 -28.23
C SER A 462 -11.86 9.90 -28.90
N PHE A 463 -11.87 9.88 -30.23
CA PHE A 463 -12.84 9.13 -31.04
C PHE A 463 -12.88 7.63 -30.67
N PHE A 464 -11.72 7.02 -30.48
CA PHE A 464 -11.62 5.62 -30.06
C PHE A 464 -12.16 5.41 -28.63
N GLY A 465 -11.93 6.38 -27.74
CA GLY A 465 -12.49 6.37 -26.39
C GLY A 465 -14.02 6.46 -26.39
N GLN A 466 -14.62 7.21 -27.31
CA GLN A 466 -16.07 7.31 -27.45
C GLN A 466 -16.71 5.98 -27.92
N ALA A 467 -16.03 5.24 -28.80
CA ALA A 467 -16.48 3.92 -29.24
C ALA A 467 -16.45 2.90 -28.08
N MET A 468 -15.35 2.86 -27.33
CA MET A 468 -15.21 2.01 -26.13
C MET A 468 -16.21 2.39 -25.04
N ALA A 469 -16.46 3.70 -24.84
CA ALA A 469 -17.43 4.16 -23.87
C ALA A 469 -18.88 3.82 -24.26
N SER A 470 -19.19 3.86 -25.56
CA SER A 470 -20.50 3.46 -26.07
C SER A 470 -20.78 1.97 -25.89
N ALA A 471 -19.76 1.12 -26.08
CA ALA A 471 -19.87 -0.32 -25.80
C ALA A 471 -20.07 -0.59 -24.31
N SER A 472 -19.30 0.11 -23.46
CA SER A 472 -19.39 -0.01 -22.00
C SER A 472 -20.72 0.48 -21.44
N ALA A 473 -21.36 1.46 -22.08
CA ALA A 473 -22.66 2.00 -21.69
C ALA A 473 -23.83 1.00 -21.86
N LEU A 474 -23.62 -0.15 -22.51
CA LEU A 474 -24.60 -1.23 -22.56
C LEU A 474 -24.74 -1.98 -21.23
N GLY A 475 -23.75 -1.87 -20.34
CA GLY A 475 -23.81 -2.46 -19.00
C GLY A 475 -24.87 -1.81 -18.10
N MET A 476 -25.20 -2.49 -17.01
CA MET A 476 -26.25 -2.07 -16.08
C MET A 476 -25.86 -0.82 -15.29
N VAL A 477 -26.87 -0.11 -14.77
CA VAL A 477 -26.70 0.93 -13.74
C VAL A 477 -27.26 0.39 -12.44
N GLY A 478 -26.40 0.21 -11.44
CA GLY A 478 -26.77 -0.43 -10.19
C GLY A 478 -25.85 -0.04 -9.04
N VAL A 479 -26.25 -0.38 -7.82
CA VAL A 479 -25.40 -0.28 -6.64
C VAL A 479 -25.23 -1.66 -6.02
N LYS A 480 -24.10 -1.91 -5.37
CA LYS A 480 -23.79 -3.18 -4.71
C LYS A 480 -23.63 -2.98 -3.21
N ASP A 481 -24.30 -3.82 -2.42
CA ASP A 481 -24.18 -3.80 -0.97
C ASP A 481 -22.96 -4.61 -0.46
N ASP A 482 -22.73 -4.53 0.84
CA ASP A 482 -21.73 -5.27 1.61
C ASP A 482 -21.85 -6.80 1.48
N LYS A 483 -23.00 -7.31 1.03
CA LYS A 483 -23.24 -8.74 0.76
C LYS A 483 -23.06 -9.12 -0.71
N GLY A 484 -22.64 -8.17 -1.55
CA GLY A 484 -22.46 -8.38 -2.99
C GLY A 484 -23.76 -8.40 -3.79
N SER A 485 -24.90 -8.03 -3.20
CA SER A 485 -26.19 -7.98 -3.89
C SER A 485 -26.26 -6.70 -4.74
N THR A 486 -26.47 -6.87 -6.05
CA THR A 486 -26.63 -5.73 -6.97
C THR A 486 -28.09 -5.31 -7.10
N MET A 487 -28.35 -4.02 -6.88
CA MET A 487 -29.67 -3.40 -6.96
C MET A 487 -29.71 -2.43 -8.14
N PRO A 488 -30.57 -2.65 -9.14
CA PRO A 488 -30.62 -1.80 -10.33
C PRO A 488 -31.26 -0.44 -10.02
N ALA A 489 -30.91 0.58 -10.81
CA ALA A 489 -31.58 1.88 -10.76
C ALA A 489 -33.08 1.76 -11.07
N VAL A 490 -33.90 2.42 -10.26
CA VAL A 490 -35.37 2.39 -10.35
C VAL A 490 -35.96 3.61 -11.07
N GLY A 491 -35.12 4.60 -11.36
CA GLY A 491 -35.50 5.79 -12.09
C GLY A 491 -34.43 6.87 -12.09
N PHE A 492 -34.70 7.97 -12.80
CA PHE A 492 -33.86 9.15 -12.79
C PHE A 492 -34.68 10.44 -12.82
N VAL A 493 -34.04 11.54 -12.42
CA VAL A 493 -34.55 12.91 -12.51
C VAL A 493 -33.46 13.77 -13.17
N LEU A 494 -33.72 14.32 -14.34
CA LEU A 494 -32.86 15.30 -14.99
C LEU A 494 -33.45 16.70 -14.79
N GLN A 495 -32.68 17.60 -14.18
CA GLN A 495 -33.06 18.97 -13.90
C GLN A 495 -32.29 19.92 -14.83
N ARG A 496 -33.03 20.66 -15.67
CA ARG A 496 -32.53 21.73 -16.55
C ARG A 496 -33.20 23.05 -16.20
N GLY A 497 -32.62 23.81 -15.26
CA GLY A 497 -33.22 25.05 -14.75
C GLY A 497 -34.62 24.83 -14.15
N SER A 498 -35.68 25.28 -14.85
CA SER A 498 -37.09 25.08 -14.46
C SER A 498 -37.74 23.82 -15.04
N HIS A 499 -37.09 23.18 -16.01
CA HIS A 499 -37.56 21.95 -16.65
C HIS A 499 -37.06 20.74 -15.87
N VAL A 500 -37.95 19.79 -15.59
CA VAL A 500 -37.62 18.56 -14.87
C VAL A 500 -38.15 17.37 -15.67
N THR A 501 -37.26 16.48 -16.08
CA THR A 501 -37.59 15.19 -16.70
C THR A 501 -37.51 14.10 -15.64
N ILE A 502 -38.60 13.37 -15.44
CA ILE A 502 -38.70 12.31 -14.44
C ILE A 502 -39.01 11.00 -15.15
N ALA A 503 -38.20 9.97 -14.91
CA ALA A 503 -38.46 8.61 -15.36
C ALA A 503 -38.48 7.67 -14.15
N ALA A 504 -39.64 7.14 -13.80
CA ALA A 504 -39.83 6.14 -12.76
C ALA A 504 -40.00 4.76 -13.41
N LYS A 505 -38.91 4.24 -13.96
CA LYS A 505 -38.83 2.91 -14.57
C LYS A 505 -37.46 2.31 -14.30
N ARG A 506 -37.40 0.97 -14.25
CA ARG A 506 -36.12 0.26 -14.11
C ARG A 506 -35.22 0.58 -15.30
N ILE A 507 -34.03 1.08 -15.01
CA ILE A 507 -33.00 1.40 -16.00
C ILE A 507 -32.18 0.14 -16.26
N ARG A 508 -32.19 -0.38 -17.49
CA ARG A 508 -31.50 -1.65 -17.81
C ARG A 508 -30.05 -1.44 -18.22
N SER A 509 -29.74 -0.27 -18.78
CA SER A 509 -28.40 0.06 -19.26
C SER A 509 -28.06 1.53 -19.02
N ALA A 510 -26.77 1.86 -18.93
CA ALA A 510 -26.32 3.24 -18.79
C ALA A 510 -26.70 4.12 -19.99
N LYS A 511 -26.88 3.52 -21.17
CA LYS A 511 -27.38 4.19 -22.39
C LYS A 511 -28.78 4.78 -22.24
N GLU A 512 -29.59 4.28 -21.30
CA GLU A 512 -30.93 4.84 -21.03
C GLU A 512 -30.86 6.14 -20.20
N LEU A 513 -29.71 6.47 -19.61
CA LEU A 513 -29.52 7.73 -18.90
C LEU A 513 -29.34 8.87 -19.91
N PRO A 514 -29.99 10.04 -19.71
CA PRO A 514 -29.95 11.16 -20.65
C PRO A 514 -28.66 12.00 -20.53
N VAL A 515 -27.51 11.37 -20.28
CA VAL A 515 -26.24 12.05 -19.98
C VAL A 515 -25.72 12.85 -21.18
N ASN A 516 -25.98 12.35 -22.39
CA ASN A 516 -25.63 13.05 -23.64
C ASN A 516 -26.47 14.29 -23.89
N GLN A 517 -27.58 14.45 -23.16
CA GLN A 517 -28.46 15.61 -23.26
C GLN A 517 -28.24 16.60 -22.11
N MET A 518 -27.16 16.44 -21.33
CA MET A 518 -26.80 17.35 -20.25
C MET A 518 -25.96 18.50 -20.80
N GLU A 519 -26.39 19.72 -20.47
CA GLU A 519 -25.65 20.96 -20.65
C GLU A 519 -24.91 21.36 -19.36
N GLU A 520 -24.07 22.39 -19.44
CA GLU A 520 -23.40 22.92 -18.26
C GLU A 520 -24.43 23.48 -17.25
N GLY A 521 -24.37 22.99 -16.02
CA GLY A 521 -25.33 23.34 -14.96
C GLY A 521 -26.54 22.41 -14.85
N ASP A 522 -26.74 21.48 -15.79
CA ASP A 522 -27.75 20.43 -15.66
C ASP A 522 -27.35 19.43 -14.56
N LYS A 523 -28.35 18.91 -13.84
CA LYS A 523 -28.14 17.90 -12.80
C LYS A 523 -28.94 16.63 -13.07
N LEU A 524 -28.27 15.49 -13.14
CA LEU A 524 -28.89 14.19 -13.30
C LEU A 524 -28.82 13.42 -11.99
N TYR A 525 -29.97 13.07 -11.42
CA TYR A 525 -30.07 12.26 -10.22
C TYR A 525 -30.61 10.87 -10.56
N VAL A 526 -29.91 9.82 -10.18
CA VAL A 526 -30.34 8.42 -10.36
C VAL A 526 -30.74 7.85 -9.00
N TYR A 527 -31.85 7.13 -8.98
CA TYR A 527 -32.46 6.61 -7.75
C TYR A 527 -32.35 5.09 -7.68
N PHE A 528 -32.03 4.59 -6.49
CA PHE A 528 -31.86 3.17 -6.19
C PHE A 528 -32.67 2.80 -4.96
N LYS A 529 -33.45 1.71 -5.05
CA LYS A 529 -34.08 1.11 -3.87
C LYS A 529 -33.11 0.11 -3.26
N VAL A 530 -32.76 0.33 -2.00
CA VAL A 530 -31.82 -0.50 -1.26
C VAL A 530 -32.45 -1.05 0.01
N ASN A 531 -31.99 -2.21 0.45
CA ASN A 531 -32.44 -2.75 1.73
C ASN A 531 -31.88 -1.92 2.88
N ARG A 532 -32.68 -1.71 3.93
CA ARG A 532 -32.19 -1.08 5.17
C ARG A 532 -31.19 -1.99 5.87
N ASP A 533 -30.38 -1.42 6.78
CA ASP A 533 -29.39 -2.16 7.55
C ASP A 533 -28.34 -2.84 6.64
N ARG A 534 -27.87 -2.07 5.67
CA ARG A 534 -26.86 -2.43 4.67
C ARG A 534 -25.92 -1.26 4.47
N THR A 535 -24.71 -1.56 4.03
CA THR A 535 -23.75 -0.55 3.58
C THR A 535 -23.57 -0.72 2.09
N ILE A 536 -23.78 0.36 1.33
CA ILE A 536 -23.51 0.33 -0.10
C ILE A 536 -22.03 0.62 -0.31
N LYS A 537 -21.38 -0.28 -1.07
CA LYS A 537 -19.93 -0.30 -1.27
C LYS A 537 -19.51 0.14 -2.67
N GLU A 538 -20.38 0.00 -3.67
CA GLU A 538 -19.99 0.18 -5.07
C GLU A 538 -21.15 0.76 -5.91
N LEU A 539 -20.86 1.78 -6.73
CA LEU A 539 -21.69 2.22 -7.86
C LEU A 539 -21.21 1.51 -9.12
N ILE A 540 -22.12 0.89 -9.85
CA ILE A 540 -21.85 0.26 -11.15
C ILE A 540 -22.55 1.10 -12.23
N VAL A 541 -21.77 1.57 -13.20
CA VAL A 541 -22.27 2.33 -14.35
C VAL A 541 -21.68 1.70 -15.61
N GLY A 542 -22.45 0.90 -16.32
CA GLY A 542 -21.94 0.27 -17.54
C GLY A 542 -20.82 -0.73 -17.26
N GLY A 543 -19.61 -0.42 -17.75
CA GLY A 543 -18.38 -1.19 -17.54
C GLY A 543 -17.40 -0.57 -16.55
N SER A 544 -17.85 0.41 -15.75
CA SER A 544 -17.08 1.01 -14.66
C SER A 544 -17.73 0.80 -13.30
N SER A 545 -16.89 0.77 -12.27
CA SER A 545 -17.26 0.79 -10.86
C SER A 545 -16.69 2.03 -10.17
N GLN A 546 -17.35 2.50 -9.12
CA GLN A 546 -16.82 3.51 -8.20
C GLN A 546 -17.10 3.07 -6.77
N ASP A 547 -16.09 3.13 -5.91
CA ASP A 547 -16.26 2.82 -4.51
C ASP A 547 -17.14 3.87 -3.83
N MET A 548 -17.95 3.44 -2.86
CA MET A 548 -18.69 4.33 -1.98
C MET A 548 -18.83 3.70 -0.60
N ASN A 549 -19.20 4.48 0.40
CA ASN A 549 -19.43 3.95 1.74
C ASN A 549 -20.69 4.57 2.37
N VAL A 550 -21.86 4.11 1.92
CA VAL A 550 -23.14 4.69 2.36
C VAL A 550 -23.88 3.73 3.28
N VAL A 551 -23.98 4.09 4.55
CA VAL A 551 -24.70 3.29 5.56
C VAL A 551 -26.20 3.59 5.50
N ILE A 552 -27.02 2.55 5.33
CA ILE A 552 -28.47 2.68 5.22
C ILE A 552 -29.13 2.44 6.58
N PRO A 553 -29.83 3.44 7.16
CA PRO A 553 -30.37 3.34 8.51
C PRO A 553 -31.47 2.27 8.62
N ALA A 554 -31.43 1.50 9.72
CA ALA A 554 -32.47 0.55 10.09
C ALA A 554 -33.86 1.23 10.20
N SER A 555 -34.95 0.50 10.00
CA SER A 555 -36.28 1.10 10.03
C SER A 555 -36.69 1.40 11.47
N GLY A 556 -36.81 2.67 11.85
CA GLY A 556 -37.48 3.07 13.10
C GLY A 556 -36.62 3.73 14.19
N LYS A 557 -35.76 4.68 13.85
CA LYS A 557 -35.34 5.76 14.75
C LYS A 557 -35.39 7.09 14.04
#